data_AF-A0A953TLE5-F1
#
_entry.id   AF-A0A953TLE5-F1
#
_cell.length_a   1.000
_cell.length_b   1.000
_cell.length_c   1.000
_cell.angle_alpha   90.00
_cell.angle_beta   90.00
_cell.angle_gamma   90.00
#
_symmetry.space_group_name_H-M   'P 1'
#
loop_
_entity.id
_entity.type
_entity.pdbx_description
1 polymer ?
#
loop_
_entity_poly.entity_id
_entity_poly.type
_entity_poly.pdbx_seq_one_letter_code
_entity_poly.pdbx_strand_id
1 'polypeptide(L)'
;GFSTIDSPIRPYKGKSFFATTEVAGFGGNVNFYRPTFVYTQWKPLYHGNTLGMRFQGSFVSGWGGKDAPPFERFYMGGESDLRGFDVRTVSPYVFVTSVQNVTLQNPDGTPVPLDPANPRRGSVTVPVPLTNVTFPGGDTSFVSNFEYRIHVLGPVTLAPFADVGMNFALRESQLKINSDSLALLNTTNFGCPATVNFQCSGGSQIPFSGDLKTVAGTNYVPRMSTGLELQVLLPIVQAPFRIYYAYNPLILDSTISSPNKITRSMFPAGGAGDFTFLSAVSAFSPDFRLKEPRKTFRFTVSTTF
;
A
#
# COMPACT_ATOMS: atom_id res chain seq x y z
N GLY A 1 -12.45 -27.95 4.32
CA GLY A 1 -11.28 -27.94 5.22
C GLY A 1 -11.49 -28.93 6.35
N PHE A 2 -10.51 -29.09 7.24
CA PHE A 2 -10.63 -29.89 8.46
C PHE A 2 -9.92 -29.18 9.63
N SER A 3 -10.29 -29.53 10.85
CA SER A 3 -9.60 -29.09 12.06
C SER A 3 -9.59 -30.21 13.11
N THR A 4 -8.42 -30.45 13.69
CA THR A 4 -8.22 -31.30 14.87
C THR A 4 -7.66 -30.52 16.05
N ILE A 5 -7.72 -29.18 15.99
CA ILE A 5 -7.26 -28.29 17.06
C ILE A 5 -8.12 -28.53 18.31
N ASP A 6 -7.47 -28.79 19.43
CA ASP A 6 -8.13 -29.21 20.66
C ASP A 6 -8.90 -28.09 21.38
N SER A 7 -8.41 -26.85 21.31
CA SER A 7 -9.10 -25.68 21.85
C SER A 7 -8.93 -24.47 20.91
N PRO A 8 -10.00 -23.74 20.56
CA PRO A 8 -9.90 -22.54 19.74
C PRO A 8 -9.31 -21.34 20.49
N ILE A 9 -9.47 -21.28 21.82
CA ILE A 9 -9.03 -20.15 22.65
C ILE A 9 -7.62 -20.38 23.18
N ARG A 10 -7.30 -21.62 23.58
CA ARG A 10 -5.97 -21.99 24.06
C ARG A 10 -5.48 -23.26 23.36
N PRO A 11 -5.18 -23.19 22.05
CA PRO A 11 -4.67 -24.34 21.32
C PRO A 11 -3.40 -24.89 21.97
N TYR A 12 -3.37 -26.21 22.17
CA TYR A 12 -2.19 -26.93 22.69
C TYR A 12 -1.73 -28.01 21.70
N LYS A 13 -2.65 -28.66 20.99
CA LYS A 13 -2.31 -29.65 19.97
C LYS A 13 -3.31 -29.66 18.81
N GLY A 14 -2.85 -30.19 17.69
CA GLY A 14 -3.68 -30.47 16.52
C GLY A 14 -3.25 -29.66 15.31
N LYS A 15 -4.02 -29.79 14.25
CA LYS A 15 -3.76 -29.09 12.98
C LYS A 15 -5.05 -28.79 12.27
N SER A 16 -5.06 -27.76 11.45
CA SER A 16 -6.18 -27.43 10.58
C SER A 16 -5.68 -27.09 9.20
N PHE A 17 -6.54 -27.34 8.22
CA PHE A 17 -6.33 -26.93 6.84
C PHE A 17 -7.65 -26.44 6.26
N PHE A 18 -7.63 -25.22 5.74
CA PHE A 18 -8.76 -24.61 5.06
C PHE A 18 -8.33 -24.14 3.69
N ALA A 19 -9.10 -24.52 2.67
CA ALA A 19 -9.01 -24.00 1.33
C ALA A 19 -10.39 -23.39 1.02
N THR A 20 -10.41 -22.09 0.76
CA THR A 20 -11.61 -21.34 0.42
C THR A 20 -11.40 -20.67 -0.92
N THR A 21 -12.48 -20.52 -1.70
CA THR A 21 -12.45 -19.71 -2.90
C THR A 21 -13.70 -18.85 -2.90
N GLU A 22 -13.51 -17.56 -3.10
CA GLU A 22 -14.61 -16.64 -3.35
C GLU A 22 -14.68 -16.36 -4.85
N VAL A 23 -15.88 -16.21 -5.38
CA VAL A 23 -16.10 -15.91 -6.80
C VAL A 23 -17.20 -14.86 -6.91
N ALA A 24 -16.94 -13.79 -7.63
CA ALA A 24 -17.90 -12.74 -7.96
C ALA A 24 -18.04 -12.59 -9.49
N GLY A 25 -19.23 -12.21 -9.97
CA GLY A 25 -19.46 -11.88 -11.39
C GLY A 25 -20.86 -12.16 -11.95
N PHE A 26 -21.73 -12.86 -11.21
CA PHE A 26 -23.11 -13.14 -11.66
C PHE A 26 -24.05 -11.96 -11.38
N GLY A 27 -24.10 -11.00 -12.31
CA GLY A 27 -25.02 -9.84 -12.25
C GLY A 27 -24.47 -8.59 -11.55
N GLY A 28 -23.19 -8.57 -11.19
CA GLY A 28 -22.52 -7.43 -10.56
C GLY A 28 -21.51 -6.73 -11.48
N ASN A 29 -20.98 -5.59 -11.02
CA ASN A 29 -20.00 -4.80 -11.78
C ASN A 29 -18.57 -5.32 -11.66
N VAL A 30 -18.30 -6.26 -10.75
CA VAL A 30 -16.96 -6.84 -10.52
C VAL A 30 -16.95 -8.34 -10.79
N ASN A 31 -15.86 -8.81 -11.41
CA ASN A 31 -15.68 -10.22 -11.76
C ASN A 31 -14.31 -10.66 -11.28
N PHE A 32 -14.25 -11.43 -10.19
CA PHE A 32 -12.99 -11.95 -9.66
C PHE A 32 -13.18 -13.35 -9.06
N TYR A 33 -12.06 -14.06 -8.90
CA TYR A 33 -11.97 -15.22 -8.01
C TYR A 33 -10.81 -15.03 -7.04
N ARG A 34 -10.98 -15.49 -5.80
CA ARG A 34 -10.03 -15.31 -4.71
C ARG A 34 -9.83 -16.60 -3.92
N PRO A 35 -8.92 -17.50 -4.33
CA PRO A 35 -8.54 -18.65 -3.54
C PRO A 35 -7.66 -18.24 -2.36
N THR A 36 -7.90 -18.86 -1.20
CA THR A 36 -7.10 -18.73 0.01
C THR A 36 -6.89 -20.08 0.64
N PHE A 37 -5.65 -20.35 1.03
CA PHE A 37 -5.23 -21.56 1.72
C PHE A 37 -4.64 -21.17 3.07
N VAL A 38 -5.09 -21.84 4.13
CA VAL A 38 -4.57 -21.65 5.49
C VAL A 38 -4.28 -23.01 6.09
N TYR A 39 -3.06 -23.19 6.58
CA TYR A 39 -2.65 -24.34 7.37
C TYR A 39 -2.16 -23.86 8.73
N THR A 40 -2.71 -24.43 9.80
CA THR A 40 -2.29 -24.13 11.17
C THR A 40 -1.91 -25.42 11.87
N GLN A 41 -0.85 -25.39 12.67
CA GLN A 41 -0.42 -26.53 13.47
C GLN A 41 0.03 -26.10 14.87
N TRP A 42 -0.46 -26.82 15.86
CA TRP A 42 -0.09 -26.71 17.26
C TRP A 42 0.59 -28.02 17.69
N LYS A 43 1.84 -27.91 18.14
CA LYS A 43 2.63 -29.04 18.63
C LYS A 43 2.99 -28.83 20.10
N PRO A 44 2.58 -29.75 20.99
CA PRO A 44 3.11 -29.82 22.34
C PRO A 44 4.62 -29.99 22.34
N LEU A 45 5.30 -29.29 23.23
CA LEU A 45 6.73 -29.38 23.49
C LEU A 45 6.99 -29.60 24.98
N TYR A 46 8.26 -29.58 25.38
CA TYR A 46 8.67 -29.85 26.75
C TYR A 46 8.09 -28.82 27.75
N HIS A 47 7.85 -29.24 28.99
CA HIS A 47 7.24 -28.44 30.08
C HIS A 47 5.84 -27.85 29.79
N GLY A 48 5.05 -28.49 28.92
CA GLY A 48 3.71 -27.99 28.60
C GLY A 48 3.74 -26.76 27.69
N ASN A 49 4.89 -26.38 27.14
CA ASN A 49 4.98 -25.33 26.14
C ASN A 49 4.41 -25.81 24.80
N THR A 50 4.02 -24.86 23.93
CA THR A 50 3.40 -25.17 22.63
C THR A 50 4.05 -24.40 21.50
N LEU A 51 4.40 -25.09 20.41
CA LEU A 51 4.77 -24.43 19.16
C LEU A 51 3.52 -24.27 18.27
N GLY A 52 3.18 -23.04 17.96
CA GLY A 52 2.19 -22.65 16.97
C GLY A 52 2.86 -22.29 15.65
N MET A 53 2.31 -22.79 14.55
CA MET A 53 2.72 -22.45 13.20
C MET A 53 1.49 -22.18 12.37
N ARG A 54 1.52 -21.13 11.55
CA ARG A 54 0.49 -20.83 10.56
C ARG A 54 1.13 -20.47 9.25
N PHE A 55 0.55 -20.96 8.16
CA PHE A 55 0.90 -20.60 6.80
C PHE A 55 -0.37 -20.22 6.08
N GLN A 56 -0.39 -19.05 5.45
CA GLN A 56 -1.48 -18.62 4.60
C GLN A 56 -0.93 -18.17 3.24
N GLY A 57 -1.56 -18.64 2.18
CA GLY A 57 -1.37 -18.16 0.82
C GLY A 57 -2.70 -17.70 0.25
N SER A 58 -2.72 -16.51 -0.33
CA SER A 58 -3.91 -15.93 -0.93
C SER A 58 -3.59 -15.38 -2.31
N PHE A 59 -4.54 -15.53 -3.24
CA PHE A 59 -4.43 -15.02 -4.60
C PHE A 59 -5.78 -14.43 -5.02
N VAL A 60 -5.78 -13.36 -5.80
CA VAL A 60 -6.98 -12.77 -6.39
C VAL A 60 -6.70 -12.46 -7.86
N SER A 61 -7.67 -12.74 -8.73
CA SER A 61 -7.58 -12.34 -10.12
C SER A 61 -8.95 -12.03 -10.69
N GLY A 62 -9.01 -10.98 -11.51
CA GLY A 62 -10.16 -10.68 -12.33
C GLY A 62 -10.35 -11.70 -13.45
N TRP A 63 -11.59 -11.93 -13.88
CA TRP A 63 -11.92 -12.82 -15.00
C TRP A 63 -12.97 -12.18 -15.91
N GLY A 64 -13.19 -12.76 -17.09
CA GLY A 64 -14.16 -12.23 -18.06
C GLY A 64 -13.77 -10.86 -18.63
N GLY A 65 -12.47 -10.62 -18.81
CA GLY A 65 -11.94 -9.36 -19.34
C GLY A 65 -11.86 -8.20 -18.33
N LYS A 66 -12.23 -8.43 -17.07
CA LYS A 66 -12.09 -7.45 -15.99
C LYS A 66 -10.85 -7.72 -15.14
N ASP A 67 -10.35 -6.66 -14.51
CA ASP A 67 -9.22 -6.71 -13.59
C ASP A 67 -9.68 -7.01 -12.15
N ALA A 68 -8.76 -7.50 -11.30
CA ALA A 68 -9.03 -7.68 -9.88
C ALA A 68 -9.38 -6.32 -9.24
N PRO A 69 -10.54 -6.17 -8.57
CA PRO A 69 -10.93 -4.89 -7.98
C PRO A 69 -9.91 -4.43 -6.92
N PRO A 70 -9.54 -3.13 -6.87
CA PRO A 70 -8.55 -2.64 -5.92
C PRO A 70 -8.86 -2.94 -4.45
N PHE A 71 -10.14 -2.97 -4.08
CA PHE A 71 -10.58 -3.26 -2.71
C PHE A 71 -10.44 -4.74 -2.32
N GLU A 72 -10.29 -5.65 -3.29
CA GLU A 72 -10.06 -7.08 -3.05
C GLU A 72 -8.58 -7.46 -3.01
N ARG A 73 -7.68 -6.50 -3.31
CA ARG A 73 -6.23 -6.71 -3.28
C ARG A 73 -5.72 -6.79 -1.85
N PHE A 74 -4.63 -7.53 -1.69
CA PHE A 74 -4.06 -7.82 -0.39
C PHE A 74 -3.13 -6.71 0.07
N TYR A 75 -3.09 -6.54 1.38
CA TYR A 75 -2.16 -5.69 2.10
C TYR A 75 -1.74 -6.45 3.34
N MET A 76 -0.50 -6.25 3.79
CA MET A 76 0.01 -6.91 4.98
C MET A 76 0.45 -5.92 6.06
N GLY A 77 0.57 -6.42 7.28
CA GLY A 77 0.98 -5.68 8.46
C GLY A 77 -0.16 -5.52 9.44
N GLY A 78 0.17 -5.59 10.73
CA GLY A 78 -0.81 -5.64 11.81
C GLY A 78 -0.52 -6.80 12.77
N GLU A 79 -1.44 -7.07 13.68
CA GLU A 79 -1.24 -8.13 14.69
C GLU A 79 -1.67 -9.51 14.21
N SER A 80 -2.48 -9.57 13.16
CA SER A 80 -3.09 -10.80 12.65
C SER A 80 -2.24 -11.51 11.60
N ASP A 81 -1.27 -10.81 11.00
CA ASP A 81 -0.44 -11.32 9.92
C ASP A 81 1.06 -11.07 10.13
N LEU A 82 1.54 -9.83 10.13
CA LEU A 82 2.96 -9.51 10.17
C LEU A 82 3.19 -8.45 11.25
N ARG A 83 3.47 -8.94 12.47
CA ARG A 83 3.70 -8.06 13.62
C ARG A 83 4.90 -7.16 13.37
N GLY A 84 4.90 -5.98 13.97
CA GLY A 84 5.98 -5.01 13.83
C GLY A 84 5.90 -4.13 12.59
N PHE A 85 5.02 -4.41 11.63
CA PHE A 85 4.71 -3.54 10.50
C PHE A 85 3.38 -2.81 10.72
N ASP A 86 3.24 -1.61 10.17
CA ASP A 86 2.00 -0.82 10.23
C ASP A 86 0.91 -1.46 9.38
N VAL A 87 -0.34 -1.30 9.83
CA VAL A 87 -1.49 -1.96 9.22
C VAL A 87 -1.60 -1.56 7.76
N ARG A 88 -1.68 -2.57 6.88
CA ARG A 88 -1.81 -2.41 5.43
C ARG A 88 -0.67 -1.62 4.75
N THR A 89 0.54 -1.62 5.31
CA THR A 89 1.69 -0.90 4.72
C THR A 89 2.58 -1.78 3.83
N VAL A 90 2.50 -3.10 3.97
CA VAL A 90 3.28 -4.04 3.14
C VAL A 90 2.49 -4.37 1.88
N SER A 91 2.94 -3.80 0.76
CA SER A 91 2.37 -3.89 -0.59
C SER A 91 3.48 -3.64 -1.62
N PRO A 92 3.32 -4.07 -2.89
CA PRO A 92 4.06 -3.44 -3.99
C PRO A 92 3.74 -1.95 -4.06
N TYR A 93 4.58 -1.17 -4.72
CA TYR A 93 4.37 0.26 -4.92
C TYR A 93 4.22 0.52 -6.42
N VAL A 94 3.39 1.50 -6.79
CA VAL A 94 3.27 1.96 -8.19
C VAL A 94 3.28 3.49 -8.22
N PHE A 95 3.67 4.04 -9.37
CA PHE A 95 3.51 5.44 -9.66
C PHE A 95 2.20 5.67 -10.42
N VAL A 96 1.38 6.60 -9.94
CA VAL A 96 0.15 7.04 -10.62
C VAL A 96 0.28 8.51 -10.94
N THR A 97 0.04 8.86 -12.20
CA THR A 97 0.03 10.26 -12.64
C THR A 97 -1.39 10.81 -12.59
N SER A 98 -1.53 12.07 -12.19
CA SER A 98 -2.75 12.85 -12.25
C SER A 98 -2.46 14.24 -12.82
N VAL A 99 -3.50 14.93 -13.28
CA VAL A 99 -3.39 16.34 -13.69
C VAL A 99 -3.39 17.22 -12.44
N GLN A 100 -2.37 18.05 -12.28
CA GLN A 100 -2.31 19.08 -11.24
C GLN A 100 -2.27 20.46 -11.89
N ASN A 101 -3.16 21.35 -11.47
CA ASN A 101 -3.10 22.75 -11.91
C ASN A 101 -2.26 23.55 -10.92
N VAL A 102 -1.17 24.14 -11.41
CA VAL A 102 -0.25 24.97 -10.63
C VAL A 102 -0.50 26.43 -10.96
N THR A 103 -0.71 27.27 -9.95
CA THR A 103 -0.85 28.71 -10.18
C THR A 103 0.50 29.30 -10.58
N LEU A 104 0.53 30.07 -11.67
CA LEU A 104 1.71 30.80 -12.08
C LEU A 104 2.00 31.92 -11.07
N GLN A 105 3.21 31.95 -10.53
CA GLN A 105 3.65 32.91 -9.52
C GLN A 105 4.89 33.67 -9.97
N ASN A 106 4.94 34.95 -9.62
CA ASN A 106 6.14 35.76 -9.74
C ASN A 106 7.19 35.33 -8.70
N PRO A 107 8.48 35.71 -8.86
CA PRO A 107 9.53 35.43 -7.88
C PRO A 107 9.26 35.96 -6.47
N ASP A 108 8.36 36.93 -6.30
CA ASP A 108 7.93 37.46 -5.00
C ASP A 108 6.81 36.62 -4.34
N GLY A 109 6.39 35.52 -4.97
CA GLY A 109 5.32 34.63 -4.52
C GLY A 109 3.91 35.10 -4.87
N THR A 110 3.75 36.27 -5.50
CA THR A 110 2.43 36.76 -5.92
C THR A 110 1.93 36.01 -7.15
N PRO A 111 0.63 35.66 -7.22
CA PRO A 111 0.09 34.96 -8.36
C PRO A 111 -0.08 35.90 -9.56
N VAL A 112 0.24 35.42 -10.77
CA VAL A 112 0.07 36.18 -12.01
C VAL A 112 -1.42 36.24 -12.37
N PRO A 113 -2.07 37.42 -12.38
CA PRO A 113 -3.47 37.54 -12.73
C PRO A 113 -3.68 37.15 -14.20
N LEU A 114 -4.80 36.48 -14.48
CA LEU A 114 -5.20 36.14 -15.84
C LEU A 114 -5.47 37.43 -16.64
N ASP A 115 -6.06 38.42 -15.98
CA ASP A 115 -6.41 39.73 -16.51
C ASP A 115 -5.95 40.83 -15.52
N PRO A 116 -4.87 41.57 -15.82
CA PRO A 116 -4.38 42.64 -14.95
C PRO A 116 -5.41 43.75 -14.69
N ALA A 117 -6.36 43.97 -15.59
CA ALA A 117 -7.41 44.97 -15.43
C ALA A 117 -8.59 44.48 -14.60
N ASN A 118 -8.75 43.16 -14.43
CA ASN A 118 -9.80 42.56 -13.63
C ASN A 118 -9.30 41.36 -12.80
N PRO A 119 -8.70 41.61 -11.62
CA PRO A 119 -8.17 40.55 -10.75
C PRO A 119 -9.21 39.52 -10.28
N ARG A 120 -10.52 39.83 -10.37
CA ARG A 120 -11.59 38.89 -9.99
C ARG A 120 -11.71 37.68 -10.94
N ARG A 121 -11.04 37.70 -12.09
CA ARG A 121 -11.03 36.58 -13.05
C ARG A 121 -10.09 35.45 -12.66
N GLY A 122 -9.32 35.63 -11.58
CA GLY A 122 -8.36 34.64 -11.10
C GLY A 122 -7.00 34.76 -11.78
N SER A 123 -6.19 33.73 -11.58
CA SER A 123 -4.78 33.68 -11.98
C SER A 123 -4.53 32.67 -13.08
N VAL A 124 -3.43 32.85 -13.81
CA VAL A 124 -2.97 31.87 -14.80
C VAL A 124 -2.64 30.56 -14.07
N THR A 125 -3.17 29.45 -14.58
CA THR A 125 -2.87 28.11 -14.06
C THR A 125 -2.23 27.26 -15.15
N VAL A 126 -1.25 26.47 -14.75
CA VAL A 126 -0.45 25.60 -15.63
C VAL A 126 -0.79 24.15 -15.28
N PRO A 127 -1.45 23.40 -16.17
CA PRO A 127 -1.68 21.97 -15.97
C PRO A 127 -0.36 21.21 -16.12
N VAL A 128 0.06 20.48 -15.09
CA VAL A 128 1.28 19.67 -15.08
C VAL A 128 0.96 18.23 -14.69
N PRO A 129 1.73 17.25 -15.20
CA PRO A 129 1.58 15.86 -14.78
C PRO A 129 2.25 15.65 -13.42
N LEU A 130 1.45 15.42 -12.38
CA LEU A 130 1.93 15.08 -11.04
C LEU A 130 1.95 13.56 -10.89
N THR A 131 3.11 12.99 -10.61
CA THR A 131 3.26 11.55 -10.36
C THR A 131 3.47 11.28 -8.88
N ASN A 132 2.54 10.56 -8.27
CA ASN A 132 2.59 10.18 -6.86
C ASN A 132 2.79 8.67 -6.71
N VAL A 133 3.51 8.28 -5.67
CA VAL A 133 3.61 6.88 -5.25
C VAL A 133 2.34 6.47 -4.50
N THR A 134 1.83 5.27 -4.76
CA THR A 134 0.68 4.71 -4.05
C THR A 134 0.83 3.21 -3.83
N PHE A 135 -0.02 2.67 -2.95
CA PHE A 135 -0.10 1.27 -2.57
C PHE A 135 -1.32 0.60 -3.23
N PRO A 136 -1.15 -0.05 -4.40
CA PRO A 136 -2.27 -0.70 -5.09
C PRO A 136 -2.68 -2.02 -4.43
N GLY A 137 -1.92 -2.53 -3.46
CA GLY A 137 -2.08 -3.89 -2.94
C GLY A 137 -1.52 -4.95 -3.88
N GLY A 138 -1.20 -6.12 -3.35
CA GLY A 138 -0.81 -7.28 -4.15
C GLY A 138 -2.02 -8.08 -4.61
N ASP A 139 -1.86 -8.80 -5.73
CA ASP A 139 -2.83 -9.82 -6.13
C ASP A 139 -2.49 -11.19 -5.52
N THR A 140 -1.29 -11.32 -4.94
CA THR A 140 -0.79 -12.53 -4.31
C THR A 140 -0.14 -12.18 -2.98
N SER A 141 -0.48 -12.91 -1.94
CA SER A 141 0.17 -12.78 -0.64
C SER A 141 0.52 -14.15 -0.04
N PHE A 142 1.62 -14.15 0.70
CA PHE A 142 2.07 -15.28 1.51
C PHE A 142 2.44 -14.76 2.89
N VAL A 143 1.98 -15.44 3.94
CA VAL A 143 2.37 -15.15 5.31
C VAL A 143 2.60 -16.46 6.06
N SER A 144 3.66 -16.48 6.88
CA SER A 144 3.92 -17.55 7.82
C SER A 144 4.21 -16.99 9.20
N ASN A 145 3.56 -17.53 10.21
CA ASN A 145 3.69 -17.13 11.60
C ASN A 145 4.18 -18.32 12.43
N PHE A 146 5.16 -18.07 13.28
CA PHE A 146 5.69 -19.05 14.22
C PHE A 146 5.65 -18.45 15.62
N GLU A 147 5.09 -19.18 16.59
CA GLU A 147 4.98 -18.76 17.98
C GLU A 147 5.40 -19.91 18.91
N TYR A 148 6.27 -19.63 19.87
CA TYR A 148 6.58 -20.57 20.94
C TYR A 148 5.93 -20.11 22.25
N ARG A 149 4.86 -20.78 22.67
CA ARG A 149 4.09 -20.39 23.86
C ARG A 149 4.68 -21.03 25.11
N ILE A 150 5.13 -20.17 26.02
CA ILE A 150 5.58 -20.50 27.36
C ILE A 150 4.46 -20.12 28.32
N HIS A 151 3.89 -21.12 29.00
CA HIS A 151 2.91 -20.87 30.06
C HIS A 151 3.66 -20.49 31.33
N VAL A 152 3.49 -19.24 31.76
CA VAL A 152 4.25 -18.70 32.91
C VAL A 152 3.47 -18.96 34.20
N LEU A 153 2.36 -18.24 34.40
CA LEU A 153 1.50 -18.39 35.57
C LEU A 153 0.07 -17.97 35.23
N GLY A 154 -0.90 -18.82 35.58
CA GLY A 154 -2.32 -18.52 35.37
C GLY A 154 -2.66 -18.30 33.88
N PRO A 155 -3.43 -17.24 33.52
CA PRO A 155 -3.80 -16.95 32.14
C PRO A 155 -2.70 -16.25 31.31
N VAL A 156 -1.49 -16.09 31.87
CA VAL A 156 -0.39 -15.34 31.24
C VAL A 156 0.47 -16.26 30.38
N THR A 157 0.62 -15.90 29.10
CA THR A 157 1.50 -16.62 28.16
C THR A 157 2.54 -15.66 27.59
N LEU A 158 3.81 -16.08 27.62
CA LEU A 158 4.89 -15.41 26.90
C LEU A 158 5.14 -16.17 25.60
N ALA A 159 5.20 -15.44 24.49
CA ALA A 159 5.35 -16.00 23.16
C ALA A 159 6.46 -15.27 22.37
N PRO A 160 7.69 -15.81 22.33
CA PRO A 160 8.61 -15.49 21.27
C PRO A 160 7.99 -15.86 19.92
N PHE A 161 8.12 -14.95 18.95
CA PHE A 161 7.54 -15.14 17.63
C PHE A 161 8.50 -14.81 16.49
N ALA A 162 8.21 -15.38 15.33
CA ALA A 162 8.80 -15.00 14.06
C ALA A 162 7.71 -15.01 12.98
N ASP A 163 7.56 -13.89 12.29
CA ASP A 163 6.61 -13.73 11.20
C ASP A 163 7.38 -13.42 9.91
N VAL A 164 6.99 -14.05 8.80
CA VAL A 164 7.54 -13.79 7.48
C VAL A 164 6.39 -13.57 6.52
N GLY A 165 6.47 -12.54 5.69
CA GLY A 165 5.40 -12.15 4.80
C GLY A 165 5.91 -11.64 3.46
N MET A 166 5.15 -11.86 2.39
CA MET A 166 5.40 -11.28 1.09
C MET A 166 4.07 -10.98 0.41
N ASN A 167 3.91 -9.74 -0.05
CA ASN A 167 2.74 -9.27 -0.78
C ASN A 167 3.20 -8.65 -2.09
N PHE A 168 2.71 -9.15 -3.22
CA PHE A 168 3.26 -8.85 -4.54
C PHE A 168 2.18 -8.87 -5.62
N ALA A 169 2.49 -8.22 -6.74
CA ALA A 169 1.69 -8.28 -7.95
C ALA A 169 2.28 -9.33 -8.88
N LEU A 170 1.65 -10.51 -8.93
CA LEU A 170 1.97 -11.58 -9.87
C LEU A 170 1.34 -11.34 -11.24
N ARG A 171 0.16 -10.72 -11.28
CA ARG A 171 -0.60 -10.37 -12.48
C ARG A 171 -0.49 -8.85 -12.71
N GLU A 172 0.71 -8.38 -13.05
CA GLU A 172 0.94 -6.95 -13.33
C GLU A 172 0.05 -6.42 -14.48
N SER A 173 -0.40 -7.28 -15.39
CA SER A 173 -1.36 -6.91 -16.45
C SER A 173 -2.75 -6.49 -15.95
N GLN A 174 -3.08 -6.75 -14.68
CA GLN A 174 -4.33 -6.30 -14.03
C GLN A 174 -4.11 -5.08 -13.12
N LEU A 175 -2.91 -4.50 -13.11
CA LEU A 175 -2.65 -3.20 -12.49
C LEU A 175 -2.93 -2.11 -13.51
N LYS A 176 -4.15 -1.55 -13.47
CA LYS A 176 -4.55 -0.49 -14.40
C LYS A 176 -5.00 0.76 -13.67
N ILE A 177 -4.73 1.91 -14.27
CA ILE A 177 -5.35 3.17 -13.86
C ILE A 177 -6.83 3.18 -14.26
N ASN A 178 -7.64 3.95 -13.54
CA ASN A 178 -9.02 4.20 -13.92
C ASN A 178 -9.12 4.79 -15.35
N SER A 179 -10.10 4.32 -16.13
CA SER A 179 -10.30 4.73 -17.53
C SER A 179 -10.57 6.23 -17.70
N ASP A 180 -11.32 6.85 -16.79
CA ASP A 180 -11.66 8.26 -16.83
C ASP A 180 -10.45 9.12 -16.47
N SER A 181 -9.65 8.69 -15.49
CA SER A 181 -8.35 9.30 -15.19
C SER A 181 -7.41 9.21 -16.38
N LEU A 182 -7.35 8.06 -17.06
CA LEU A 182 -6.52 7.88 -18.26
C LEU A 182 -6.98 8.77 -19.42
N ALA A 183 -8.30 8.84 -19.65
CA ALA A 183 -8.87 9.71 -20.67
C ALA A 183 -8.56 11.18 -20.38
N LEU A 184 -8.73 11.62 -19.14
CA LEU A 184 -8.36 12.98 -18.72
C LEU A 184 -6.88 13.26 -18.97
N LEU A 185 -5.98 12.38 -18.56
CA LEU A 185 -4.55 12.52 -18.79
C LEU A 185 -4.21 12.64 -20.29
N ASN A 186 -4.76 11.77 -21.13
CA ASN A 186 -4.43 11.73 -22.56
C ASN A 186 -5.07 12.87 -23.36
N THR A 187 -6.19 13.43 -22.88
CA THR A 187 -6.86 14.58 -23.51
C THR A 187 -6.32 15.93 -23.04
N THR A 188 -5.66 15.97 -21.88
CA THR A 188 -5.12 17.22 -21.30
C THR A 188 -3.93 17.74 -22.09
N ASN A 189 -3.98 19.01 -22.50
CA ASN A 189 -2.81 19.73 -22.97
C ASN A 189 -2.01 20.20 -21.75
N PHE A 190 -0.85 19.57 -21.51
CA PHE A 190 0.02 19.95 -20.40
C PHE A 190 0.84 21.18 -20.75
N GLY A 191 0.92 22.10 -19.80
CA GLY A 191 1.60 23.37 -19.93
C GLY A 191 0.70 24.52 -20.40
N CYS A 192 1.20 25.73 -20.16
CA CYS A 192 0.64 27.00 -20.56
C CYS A 192 1.82 27.94 -20.88
N PRO A 193 2.54 27.74 -22.01
CA PRO A 193 3.72 28.53 -22.35
C PRO A 193 3.38 29.97 -22.74
N ALA A 194 2.14 30.26 -23.11
CA ALA A 194 1.65 31.62 -23.37
C ALA A 194 0.20 31.75 -22.94
N THR A 195 -0.21 32.99 -22.63
CA THR A 195 -1.62 33.33 -22.36
C THR A 195 -2.09 34.27 -23.46
N VAL A 196 -3.11 33.86 -24.23
CA VAL A 196 -3.70 34.64 -25.33
C VAL A 196 -5.19 34.79 -25.06
N ASN A 197 -5.73 36.00 -25.16
CA ASN A 197 -7.14 36.28 -24.88
C ASN A 197 -7.62 35.70 -23.54
N PHE A 198 -6.80 35.81 -22.50
CA PHE A 198 -7.09 35.30 -21.15
C PHE A 198 -7.25 33.76 -21.08
N GLN A 199 -6.66 33.03 -22.04
CA GLN A 199 -6.65 31.57 -22.05
C GLN A 199 -5.24 31.05 -22.27
N CYS A 200 -4.93 29.89 -21.69
CA CYS A 200 -3.69 29.21 -21.96
C CYS A 200 -3.61 28.78 -23.43
N SER A 201 -2.51 29.12 -24.07
CA SER A 201 -2.22 28.81 -25.46
C SER A 201 -0.91 28.03 -25.57
N GLY A 202 -0.93 26.99 -26.40
CA GLY A 202 0.15 26.01 -26.52
C GLY A 202 -0.03 24.82 -25.58
N GLY A 203 1.10 24.28 -25.10
CA GLY A 203 1.15 23.02 -24.37
C GLY A 203 1.22 21.81 -25.29
N SER A 204 1.39 20.63 -24.70
CA SER A 204 1.51 19.37 -25.44
C SER A 204 0.76 18.26 -24.73
N GLN A 205 0.08 17.42 -25.50
CA GLN A 205 -0.43 16.16 -24.98
C GLN A 205 0.73 15.20 -24.76
N ILE A 206 0.67 14.46 -23.65
CA ILE A 206 1.66 13.45 -23.30
C ILE A 206 0.92 12.11 -23.28
N PRO A 207 1.38 11.10 -24.03
CA PRO A 207 0.74 9.79 -23.99
C PRO A 207 1.03 9.08 -22.66
N PHE A 208 -0.03 8.64 -22.00
CA PHE A 208 0.03 7.81 -20.79
C PHE A 208 -0.49 6.39 -21.09
N SER A 209 0.18 5.40 -20.49
CA SER A 209 -0.25 4.01 -20.53
C SER A 209 -1.38 3.78 -19.51
N GLY A 210 -2.35 2.92 -19.87
CA GLY A 210 -3.35 2.44 -18.91
C GLY A 210 -2.76 1.45 -17.90
N ASP A 211 -1.70 0.75 -18.28
CA ASP A 211 -1.04 -0.23 -17.43
C ASP A 211 -0.06 0.45 -16.45
N LEU A 212 -0.27 0.20 -15.16
CA LEU A 212 0.60 0.63 -14.08
C LEU A 212 1.70 -0.40 -13.87
N LYS A 213 2.94 0.07 -13.74
CA LYS A 213 4.10 -0.78 -13.47
C LYS A 213 4.51 -0.66 -12.02
N THR A 214 4.89 -1.79 -11.43
CA THR A 214 5.46 -1.78 -10.08
C THR A 214 6.79 -1.03 -10.05
N VAL A 215 7.04 -0.32 -8.96
CA VAL A 215 8.32 0.38 -8.76
C VAL A 215 9.40 -0.68 -8.56
N ALA A 216 10.52 -0.51 -9.27
CA ALA A 216 11.65 -1.43 -9.22
C ALA A 216 12.12 -1.65 -7.77
N GLY A 217 12.34 -2.91 -7.40
CA GLY A 217 12.77 -3.27 -6.05
C GLY A 217 11.68 -3.20 -4.98
N THR A 218 10.41 -2.99 -5.35
CA THR A 218 9.28 -2.98 -4.39
C THR A 218 8.32 -4.16 -4.55
N ASN A 219 8.33 -4.83 -5.72
CA ASN A 219 7.60 -6.07 -5.97
C ASN A 219 8.44 -7.29 -5.55
N TYR A 220 7.81 -8.38 -5.09
CA TYR A 220 8.48 -9.59 -4.59
C TYR A 220 9.49 -9.36 -3.45
N VAL A 221 9.20 -8.40 -2.57
CA VAL A 221 10.07 -8.11 -1.42
C VAL A 221 9.55 -8.83 -0.17
N PRO A 222 10.26 -9.84 0.35
CA PRO A 222 9.92 -10.47 1.61
C PRO A 222 10.15 -9.50 2.78
N ARG A 223 9.30 -9.58 3.80
CA ARG A 223 9.43 -8.90 5.08
C ARG A 223 9.47 -9.93 6.20
N MET A 224 10.18 -9.62 7.26
CA MET A 224 10.28 -10.47 8.43
C MET A 224 10.28 -9.64 9.70
N SER A 225 9.61 -10.16 10.72
CA SER A 225 9.69 -9.66 12.09
C SER A 225 9.91 -10.81 13.07
N THR A 226 10.52 -10.48 14.21
CA THR A 226 10.66 -11.40 15.33
C THR A 226 10.61 -10.61 16.63
N GLY A 227 10.14 -11.22 17.71
CA GLY A 227 9.92 -10.48 18.94
C GLY A 227 9.40 -11.32 20.08
N LEU A 228 8.94 -10.61 21.11
CA LEU A 228 8.30 -11.18 22.28
C LEU A 228 6.90 -10.61 22.41
N GLU A 229 5.93 -11.49 22.63
CA GLU A 229 4.54 -11.14 22.89
C GLU A 229 4.13 -11.67 24.27
N LEU A 230 3.50 -10.81 25.07
CA LEU A 230 2.84 -11.17 26.31
C LEU A 230 1.34 -11.17 26.09
N GLN A 231 0.69 -12.31 26.33
CA GLN A 231 -0.76 -12.47 26.21
C GLN A 231 -1.38 -12.63 27.60
N VAL A 232 -2.42 -11.85 27.88
CA VAL A 232 -3.19 -11.92 29.14
C VAL A 232 -4.68 -12.00 28.81
N LEU A 233 -5.35 -13.05 29.28
CA LEU A 233 -6.80 -13.15 29.18
C LEU A 233 -7.45 -12.43 30.37
N LEU A 234 -8.19 -11.35 30.11
CA LEU A 234 -8.90 -10.64 31.19
C LEU A 234 -10.20 -11.37 31.55
N PRO A 235 -10.47 -11.64 32.85
CA PRO A 235 -11.64 -12.41 33.29
C PRO A 235 -12.99 -11.77 32.93
N ILE A 236 -13.06 -10.44 32.93
CA ILE A 236 -14.34 -9.70 32.85
C ILE A 236 -14.84 -9.55 31.40
N VAL A 237 -13.92 -9.33 30.46
CA VAL A 237 -14.26 -9.06 29.05
C VAL A 237 -14.02 -10.26 28.13
N GLN A 238 -13.49 -11.37 28.65
CA GLN A 238 -13.12 -12.59 27.90
C GLN A 238 -12.30 -12.31 26.63
N ALA A 239 -11.63 -11.15 26.58
CA ALA A 239 -10.84 -10.69 25.44
C ALA A 239 -9.35 -10.86 25.77
N PRO A 240 -8.55 -11.49 24.89
CA PRO A 240 -7.11 -11.58 25.04
C PRO A 240 -6.44 -10.24 24.74
N PHE A 241 -5.75 -9.69 25.73
CA PHE A 241 -4.87 -8.53 25.59
C PHE A 241 -3.47 -8.97 25.21
N ARG A 242 -2.82 -8.16 24.37
CA ARG A 242 -1.47 -8.41 23.90
C ARG A 242 -0.61 -7.17 24.03
N ILE A 243 0.61 -7.42 24.47
CA ILE A 243 1.69 -6.44 24.44
C ILE A 243 2.83 -7.12 23.72
N TYR A 244 3.35 -6.51 22.67
CA TYR A 244 4.51 -7.08 21.98
C TYR A 244 5.53 -6.04 21.61
N TYR A 245 6.79 -6.49 21.62
CA TYR A 245 7.91 -5.81 21.00
C TYR A 245 8.34 -6.63 19.79
N ALA A 246 8.50 -5.97 18.65
CA ALA A 246 8.96 -6.57 17.40
C ALA A 246 10.22 -5.87 16.90
N TYR A 247 11.17 -6.67 16.40
CA TYR A 247 12.32 -6.25 15.62
C TYR A 247 12.18 -6.80 14.20
N ASN A 248 12.38 -5.94 13.20
CA ASN A 248 12.19 -6.28 11.79
C ASN A 248 13.56 -6.41 11.10
N PRO A 249 14.14 -7.63 11.02
CA PRO A 249 15.43 -7.85 10.37
C PRO A 249 15.37 -7.63 8.85
N LEU A 250 14.22 -7.91 8.23
CA LEU A 250 14.02 -7.77 6.80
C LEU A 250 12.91 -6.75 6.53
N ILE A 251 13.31 -5.62 5.97
CA ILE A 251 12.45 -4.47 5.67
C ILE A 251 12.77 -3.92 4.28
N LEU A 252 11.86 -3.13 3.75
CA LEU A 252 12.12 -2.19 2.67
C LEU A 252 12.69 -0.87 3.24
N ASP A 253 13.92 -0.54 2.84
CA ASP A 253 14.55 0.78 3.05
C ASP A 253 15.22 1.16 1.73
N SER A 254 14.49 1.88 0.89
CA SER A 254 14.98 2.32 -0.43
C SER A 254 14.51 3.74 -0.71
N THR A 255 15.31 4.46 -1.49
CA THR A 255 14.94 5.77 -2.03
C THR A 255 14.60 5.58 -3.50
N ILE A 256 13.42 6.03 -3.90
CA ILE A 256 12.94 5.95 -5.29
C ILE A 256 12.69 7.36 -5.81
N SER A 257 13.09 7.63 -7.05
CA SER A 257 12.81 8.90 -7.70
C SER A 257 11.52 8.79 -8.51
N SER A 258 10.64 9.79 -8.37
CA SER A 258 9.43 9.88 -9.20
C SER A 258 9.83 10.12 -10.66
N PRO A 259 9.21 9.44 -11.65
CA PRO A 259 9.40 9.77 -13.04
C PRO A 259 8.76 11.14 -13.32
N ASN A 260 9.60 12.18 -13.31
CA ASN A 260 9.20 13.55 -13.56
C ASN A 260 9.00 13.79 -15.07
N LYS A 261 7.80 14.23 -15.43
CA LYS A 261 7.45 14.63 -16.80
C LYS A 261 7.24 16.15 -16.94
N ILE A 262 7.44 16.90 -15.85
CA ILE A 262 7.36 18.36 -15.84
C ILE A 262 8.60 18.91 -16.55
N THR A 263 8.39 19.68 -17.61
CA THR A 263 9.47 20.28 -18.40
C THR A 263 9.36 21.80 -18.37
N ARG A 264 10.49 22.49 -18.59
CA ARG A 264 10.53 23.95 -18.59
C ARG A 264 9.58 24.56 -19.62
N SER A 265 9.39 23.91 -20.77
CA SER A 265 8.49 24.34 -21.85
C SER A 265 7.02 24.34 -21.47
N MET A 266 6.63 23.71 -20.36
CA MET A 266 5.26 23.79 -19.85
C MET A 266 4.92 25.15 -19.26
N PHE A 267 5.91 25.98 -18.93
CA PHE A 267 5.70 27.28 -18.28
C PHE A 267 6.07 28.43 -19.22
N PRO A 268 5.48 29.63 -19.05
CA PRO A 268 5.85 30.78 -19.85
C PRO A 268 7.33 31.15 -19.76
N ALA A 269 7.85 31.84 -20.76
CA ALA A 269 9.17 32.46 -20.64
C ALA A 269 9.13 33.62 -19.62
N GLY A 270 10.26 33.88 -18.96
CA GLY A 270 10.42 34.99 -18.00
C GLY A 270 10.27 34.58 -16.54
N GLY A 271 10.49 35.54 -15.64
CA GLY A 271 10.70 35.30 -14.21
C GLY A 271 9.60 34.53 -13.50
N ALA A 272 8.33 34.78 -13.84
CA ALA A 272 7.21 34.03 -13.25
C ALA A 272 7.20 32.55 -13.68
N GLY A 273 7.47 32.28 -14.96
CA GLY A 273 7.51 30.91 -15.46
C GLY A 273 8.74 30.13 -14.98
N ASP A 274 9.90 30.78 -14.89
CA ASP A 274 11.11 30.17 -14.32
C ASP A 274 10.93 29.82 -12.84
N PHE A 275 10.41 30.77 -12.06
CA PHE A 275 10.15 30.57 -10.63
C PHE A 275 9.12 29.48 -10.38
N THR A 276 8.00 29.49 -11.11
CA THR A 276 6.94 28.48 -10.95
C THR A 276 7.42 27.11 -11.40
N PHE A 277 8.22 27.02 -12.47
CA PHE A 277 8.81 25.76 -12.91
C PHE A 277 9.71 25.14 -11.83
N LEU A 278 10.64 25.93 -11.27
CA LEU A 278 11.54 25.45 -10.21
C LEU A 278 10.75 25.04 -8.95
N SER A 279 9.74 25.82 -8.58
CA SER A 279 8.85 25.50 -7.46
C SER A 279 8.06 24.22 -7.70
N ALA A 280 7.53 24.02 -8.92
CA ALA A 280 6.80 22.83 -9.30
C ALA A 280 7.70 21.58 -9.31
N VAL A 281 8.92 21.66 -9.85
CA VAL A 281 9.87 20.54 -9.81
C VAL A 281 10.26 20.20 -8.37
N SER A 282 10.53 21.20 -7.54
CA SER A 282 10.85 21.00 -6.12
C SER A 282 9.70 20.34 -5.35
N ALA A 283 8.46 20.78 -5.60
CA ALA A 283 7.27 20.28 -4.88
C ALA A 283 6.78 18.92 -5.37
N PHE A 284 6.89 18.64 -6.68
CA PHE A 284 6.22 17.51 -7.34
C PHE A 284 7.16 16.44 -7.89
N SER A 285 8.47 16.63 -7.76
CA SER A 285 9.49 15.64 -8.09
C SER A 285 10.44 15.31 -6.91
N PRO A 286 9.97 15.16 -5.66
CA PRO A 286 10.85 14.72 -4.59
C PRO A 286 11.20 13.23 -4.77
N ASP A 287 12.37 12.86 -4.26
CA ASP A 287 12.68 11.46 -4.00
C ASP A 287 11.81 10.95 -2.85
N PHE A 288 11.19 9.78 -3.03
CA PHE A 288 10.42 9.13 -1.99
C PHE A 288 11.32 8.15 -1.24
N ARG A 289 11.42 8.33 0.08
CA ARG A 289 12.07 7.35 0.96
C ARG A 289 11.03 6.33 1.45
N LEU A 290 11.08 5.13 0.90
CA LEU A 290 10.28 4.00 1.33
C LEU A 290 10.99 3.32 2.50
N LYS A 291 10.67 3.74 3.72
CA LYS A 291 11.29 3.21 4.95
C LYS A 291 10.24 2.59 5.87
N GLU A 292 10.38 1.31 6.10
CA GLU A 292 9.59 0.56 7.09
C GLU A 292 10.23 0.62 8.49
N PRO A 293 9.47 0.49 9.59
CA PRO A 293 10.00 0.54 10.94
C PRO A 293 10.95 -0.63 11.20
N ARG A 294 12.07 -0.38 11.90
CA ARG A 294 13.00 -1.44 12.35
C ARG A 294 12.58 -2.09 13.66
N LYS A 295 11.85 -1.35 14.49
CA LYS A 295 11.44 -1.72 15.84
C LYS A 295 10.07 -1.14 16.11
N THR A 296 9.21 -1.91 16.75
CA THR A 296 7.84 -1.52 17.03
C THR A 296 7.43 -2.09 18.39
N PHE A 297 6.68 -1.29 19.15
CA PHE A 297 6.08 -1.70 20.41
C PHE A 297 4.60 -1.37 20.36
N ARG A 298 3.72 -2.34 20.63
CA ARG A 298 2.26 -2.15 20.52
C ARG A 298 1.49 -2.86 21.61
N PHE A 299 0.30 -2.30 21.86
CA PHE A 299 -0.74 -2.81 22.75
C PHE A 299 -1.99 -3.06 21.91
N THR A 300 -2.51 -4.28 21.91
CA THR A 300 -3.65 -4.65 21.06
C THR A 300 -4.58 -5.64 21.74
N VAL A 301 -5.82 -5.72 21.24
CA VAL A 301 -6.83 -6.70 21.68
C VAL A 301 -7.17 -7.56 20.47
N SER A 302 -6.76 -8.83 20.48
CA SER A 302 -6.95 -9.73 19.33
C SER A 302 -6.78 -11.19 19.74
N THR A 303 -7.54 -12.11 19.13
CA THR A 303 -7.40 -13.58 19.26
C THR A 303 -6.32 -14.10 18.33
N THR A 304 -5.68 -15.21 18.69
CA THR A 304 -4.46 -15.66 17.97
C THR A 304 -4.83 -16.03 16.55
N PHE A 305 -3.85 -16.02 15.65
CA PHE A 305 -4.06 -16.31 14.25
C PHE A 305 -4.66 -17.70 13.98
#